data_AF-A0A938M9W1-F1
#
_entry.id   AF-A0A938M9W1-F1
#
_cell.length_a   1.000
_cell.length_b   1.000
_cell.length_c   1.000
_cell.angle_alpha   90.00
_cell.angle_beta   90.00
_cell.angle_gamma   90.00
#
_symmetry.space_group_name_H-M   'P 1'
#
loop_
_entity.id
_entity.type
_entity.pdbx_description
1 polymer ?
#
loop_
_entity_poly.entity_id
_entity_poly.type
_entity_poly.pdbx_seq_one_letter_code
_entity_poly.pdbx_strand_id
1 'polypeptide(L)'
;GGFEQVSEQGRAADWAFQSRGDAELSATAATARTGKQSLHVRDVDEKGHADATQTFAFVQPGWRYTLSLWVKQAPGSAHTGRLYFQWRKDAEKLQQGRFAFPRAADWTRCQWTLEPPPGATALHIALGCSIPETAELYVDDVSLRRARGGE
;
A
#
# COMPACT_ATOMS: atom_id res chain seq x y z
N GLY A 1 2.62 3.07 8.44
CA GLY A 1 2.06 2.83 9.78
C GLY A 1 1.46 1.42 9.83
N GLY A 2 1.08 0.98 11.02
CA GLY A 2 0.42 -0.31 11.26
C GLY A 2 -1.09 -0.22 11.49
N PHE A 3 -1.78 0.74 10.86
CA PHE A 3 -3.26 0.82 10.86
C PHE A 3 -3.98 0.93 12.22
N GLU A 4 -3.26 1.17 13.32
CA GLU A 4 -3.79 1.16 14.70
C GLU A 4 -4.77 2.29 15.06
N GLN A 5 -4.67 3.44 14.39
CA GLN A 5 -5.58 4.56 14.63
C GLN A 5 -6.81 4.40 13.74
N VAL A 6 -7.91 3.92 14.30
CA VAL A 6 -9.13 3.61 13.55
C VAL A 6 -10.19 4.70 13.78
N SER A 7 -10.76 5.23 12.70
CA SER A 7 -11.88 6.16 12.74
C SER A 7 -13.18 5.47 13.15
N GLU A 8 -14.22 6.25 13.47
CA GLU A 8 -15.56 5.71 13.78
C GLU A 8 -16.13 4.82 12.65
N GLN A 9 -15.64 5.00 11.42
CA GLN A 9 -16.04 4.24 10.23
C GLN A 9 -15.20 2.97 10.02
N GLY A 10 -14.36 2.58 10.99
CA GLY A 10 -13.54 1.35 10.88
C GLY A 10 -12.36 1.48 9.91
N ARG A 11 -11.91 2.70 9.61
CA ARG A 11 -10.82 2.97 8.65
C ARG A 11 -9.59 3.55 9.34
N ALA A 12 -8.40 3.19 8.89
CA ALA A 12 -7.17 3.76 9.44
C ALA A 12 -7.10 5.28 9.17
N ALA A 13 -7.04 6.10 10.21
CA ALA A 13 -7.19 7.55 10.14
C ALA A 13 -6.12 8.25 9.29
N ASP A 14 -4.91 7.69 9.23
CA ASP A 14 -3.78 8.22 8.43
C ASP A 14 -3.77 7.74 6.97
N TRP A 15 -4.84 7.08 6.52
CA TRP A 15 -4.98 6.50 5.19
C TRP A 15 -6.27 6.96 4.54
N ALA A 16 -6.21 7.21 3.23
CA ALA A 16 -7.40 7.46 2.42
C ALA A 16 -7.82 6.18 1.71
N PHE A 17 -9.12 5.92 1.66
CA PHE A 17 -9.68 4.68 1.12
C PHE A 17 -10.52 4.99 -0.11
N GLN A 18 -10.26 4.27 -1.20
CA GLN A 18 -10.96 4.40 -2.47
C GLN A 18 -11.39 3.02 -2.94
N SER A 19 -12.69 2.85 -3.18
CA SER A 19 -13.20 1.65 -3.80
C SER A 19 -14.29 1.95 -4.82
N ARG A 20 -14.39 1.08 -5.81
CA ARG A 20 -15.47 1.04 -6.80
C ARG A 20 -15.84 -0.41 -7.06
N GLY A 21 -17.13 -0.70 -7.23
CA GLY A 21 -17.61 -2.06 -7.42
C GLY A 21 -17.89 -2.75 -6.08
N ASP A 22 -17.94 -4.08 -6.11
CA ASP A 22 -18.09 -4.91 -4.90
C ASP A 22 -16.72 -5.11 -4.24
N ALA A 23 -16.34 -4.10 -3.45
CA ALA A 23 -15.04 -4.02 -2.80
C ALA A 23 -15.16 -3.45 -1.38
N GLU A 24 -14.47 -4.09 -0.44
CA GLU A 24 -14.38 -3.72 0.97
C GLU A 24 -12.95 -3.32 1.34
N LEU A 25 -12.84 -2.23 2.10
CA LEU A 25 -11.59 -1.78 2.68
C LEU A 25 -11.83 -1.36 4.14
N SER A 26 -11.04 -1.92 5.05
CA SER A 26 -11.16 -1.62 6.48
C SER A 26 -9.84 -1.79 7.21
N ALA A 27 -9.73 -1.19 8.40
CA ALA A 27 -8.80 -1.67 9.41
C ALA A 27 -9.48 -2.81 10.18
N THR A 28 -8.77 -3.94 10.36
CA THR A 28 -9.35 -5.14 10.98
C THR A 28 -8.45 -5.75 12.04
N ALA A 29 -9.08 -6.29 13.08
CA ALA A 29 -8.45 -7.06 14.14
C ALA A 29 -8.48 -8.58 13.89
N ALA A 30 -9.07 -9.04 12.77
CA ALA A 30 -9.16 -10.46 12.43
C ALA A 30 -7.77 -11.11 12.27
N THR A 31 -6.81 -10.35 11.75
CA THR A 31 -5.40 -10.70 11.71
C THR A 31 -4.58 -9.42 11.74
N ALA A 32 -3.45 -9.45 12.43
CA ALA A 32 -2.47 -8.36 12.46
C ALA A 32 -1.07 -8.97 12.43
N ARG A 33 -0.09 -8.25 11.89
CA ARG A 33 1.31 -8.69 11.90
C ARG A 33 2.01 -8.14 13.14
N THR A 34 1.80 -6.86 13.44
CA THR A 34 2.07 -6.30 14.78
C THR A 34 0.85 -5.56 15.28
N GLY A 35 0.87 -5.18 16.56
CA GLY A 35 -0.23 -4.42 17.14
C GLY A 35 -1.55 -5.19 17.16
N LYS A 36 -2.65 -4.49 16.87
CA LYS A 36 -4.02 -5.02 16.92
C LYS A 36 -4.73 -4.95 15.59
N GLN A 37 -4.26 -4.13 14.65
CA GLN A 37 -4.97 -3.86 13.41
C GLN A 37 -4.07 -4.15 12.20
N SER A 38 -4.69 -4.54 11.10
CA SER A 38 -4.08 -4.48 9.77
C SER A 38 -5.06 -3.89 8.76
N LEU A 39 -4.58 -3.48 7.60
CA LEU A 39 -5.45 -3.18 6.47
C LEU A 39 -6.01 -4.49 5.91
N HIS A 40 -7.32 -4.59 5.75
CA HIS A 40 -7.96 -5.60 4.93
C HIS A 40 -8.46 -4.99 3.62
N VAL A 41 -8.10 -5.65 2.53
CA VAL A 41 -8.59 -5.35 1.19
C VAL A 41 -9.29 -6.59 0.68
N ARG A 42 -10.55 -6.45 0.27
CA ARG A 42 -11.32 -7.49 -0.40
C ARG A 42 -11.97 -6.89 -1.63
N ASP A 43 -11.51 -7.29 -2.81
CA ASP A 43 -12.11 -6.93 -4.08
C ASP A 43 -12.57 -8.20 -4.79
N VAL A 44 -13.86 -8.31 -5.07
CA VAL A 44 -14.46 -9.46 -5.76
C VAL A 44 -15.06 -9.09 -7.12
N ASP A 45 -14.90 -7.83 -7.55
CA ASP A 45 -15.38 -7.34 -8.84
C ASP A 45 -14.21 -7.08 -9.78
N GLU A 46 -14.09 -7.85 -10.86
CA GLU A 46 -13.06 -7.63 -11.89
C GLU A 46 -13.18 -6.27 -12.60
N LYS A 47 -14.30 -5.54 -12.41
CA LYS A 47 -14.52 -4.18 -12.92
C LYS A 47 -14.31 -3.11 -11.83
N GLY A 48 -13.95 -3.53 -10.64
CA GLY A 48 -13.73 -2.72 -9.46
C GLY A 48 -12.26 -2.35 -9.21
N HIS A 49 -12.07 -1.56 -8.17
CA HIS A 49 -10.76 -1.42 -7.54
C HIS A 49 -10.97 -1.17 -6.06
N ALA A 50 -9.97 -1.52 -5.26
CA ALA A 50 -9.97 -1.34 -3.82
C ALA A 50 -8.56 -0.93 -3.40
N ASP A 51 -8.37 0.35 -3.07
CA ASP A 51 -7.08 0.93 -2.74
C ASP A 51 -7.12 1.71 -1.43
N ALA A 52 -6.19 1.40 -0.53
CA ALA A 52 -5.82 2.27 0.58
C ALA A 52 -4.56 3.05 0.22
N THR A 53 -4.60 4.38 0.36
CA THR A 53 -3.56 5.29 -0.10
C THR A 53 -2.93 6.09 1.03
N GLN A 54 -1.64 6.38 0.87
CA GLN A 54 -0.85 7.19 1.79
C GLN A 54 0.18 8.02 1.02
N THR A 55 0.49 9.22 1.53
CA THR A 55 1.48 10.12 0.93
C THR A 55 2.63 10.38 1.89
N PHE A 56 3.86 10.19 1.41
CA PHE A 56 5.09 10.56 2.11
C PHE A 56 5.66 11.84 1.49
N ALA A 57 5.42 12.98 2.13
CA ALA A 57 5.78 14.32 1.64
C ALA A 57 7.16 14.81 2.14
N PHE A 58 8.14 13.91 2.20
CA PHE A 58 9.50 14.22 2.66
C PHE A 58 10.60 13.70 1.72
N VAL A 59 10.22 13.17 0.56
CA VAL A 59 11.17 12.58 -0.39
C VAL A 59 11.91 13.68 -1.15
N GLN A 60 13.14 13.38 -1.55
CA GLN A 60 14.04 14.34 -2.19
C GLN A 60 14.87 13.63 -3.26
N PRO A 61 15.05 14.24 -4.46
CA PRO A 61 15.91 13.68 -5.49
C PRO A 61 17.35 13.52 -4.99
N GLY A 62 18.07 12.53 -5.53
CA GLY A 62 19.44 12.19 -5.12
C GLY A 62 19.54 11.29 -3.88
N TRP A 63 18.42 10.99 -3.22
CA TRP A 63 18.36 10.00 -2.15
C TRP A 63 17.71 8.69 -2.60
N ARG A 64 18.08 7.59 -1.94
CA ARG A 64 17.40 6.30 -2.05
C ARG A 64 16.44 6.11 -0.88
N TYR A 65 15.29 5.53 -1.13
CA TYR A 65 14.31 5.18 -0.11
C TYR A 65 13.99 3.70 -0.16
N THR A 66 13.91 3.06 1.00
CA THR A 66 13.42 1.71 1.16
C THR A 66 11.98 1.76 1.62
N LEU A 67 11.07 1.37 0.74
CA LEU A 67 9.66 1.11 1.07
C LEU A 67 9.53 -0.35 1.49
N SER A 68 8.97 -0.60 2.67
CA SER A 68 8.66 -1.95 3.12
C SER A 68 7.27 -2.05 3.71
N LEU A 69 6.68 -3.23 3.61
CA LEU A 69 5.39 -3.59 4.21
C LEU A 69 5.33 -5.10 4.39
N TRP A 70 4.34 -5.59 5.11
CA TRP A 70 4.04 -7.01 5.23
C TRP A 70 2.71 -7.31 4.58
N VAL A 71 2.64 -8.40 3.81
CA VAL A 71 1.41 -8.86 3.17
C VAL A 71 1.06 -10.27 3.60
N LYS A 72 -0.24 -10.56 3.66
CA LYS A 72 -0.79 -11.91 3.83
C LYS A 72 -2.04 -12.01 2.98
N GLN A 73 -2.22 -13.07 2.21
CA GLN A 73 -3.43 -13.30 1.43
C GLN A 73 -4.45 -14.10 2.23
N ALA A 74 -5.73 -13.80 2.04
CA ALA A 74 -6.78 -14.69 2.50
C ALA A 74 -6.74 -16.02 1.72
N PRO A 75 -7.10 -17.14 2.36
CA PRO A 75 -7.28 -18.41 1.65
C PRO A 75 -8.25 -18.25 0.47
N GLY A 76 -7.89 -18.80 -0.69
CA GLY A 76 -8.73 -18.72 -1.88
C GLY A 76 -8.63 -17.42 -2.68
N SER A 77 -7.82 -16.44 -2.28
CA SER A 77 -7.59 -15.23 -3.08
C SER A 77 -7.07 -15.58 -4.49
N ALA A 78 -7.76 -15.07 -5.51
CA ALA A 78 -7.42 -15.32 -6.91
C ALA A 78 -6.08 -14.65 -7.28
N HIS A 79 -5.95 -13.35 -7.00
CA HIS A 79 -4.76 -12.57 -7.28
C HIS A 79 -4.03 -12.14 -6.00
N THR A 80 -2.82 -11.61 -6.17
CA THR A 80 -1.94 -11.23 -5.07
C THR A 80 -2.11 -9.79 -4.61
N GLY A 81 -2.78 -8.94 -5.40
CA GLY A 81 -2.81 -7.50 -5.19
C GLY A 81 -1.48 -6.83 -5.51
N ARG A 82 -1.43 -5.51 -5.33
CA ARG A 82 -0.31 -4.67 -5.74
C ARG A 82 -0.04 -3.50 -4.81
N LEU A 83 1.21 -3.05 -4.87
CA LEU A 83 1.59 -1.69 -4.55
C LEU A 83 1.62 -0.87 -5.84
N TYR A 84 0.82 0.19 -5.92
CA TYR A 84 0.99 1.24 -6.92
C TYR A 84 1.70 2.43 -6.28
N PHE A 85 2.50 3.15 -7.06
CA PHE A 85 3.14 4.36 -6.58
C PHE A 85 3.21 5.45 -7.63
N GLN A 86 3.23 6.69 -7.16
CA GLN A 86 3.41 7.89 -7.95
C GLN A 86 4.39 8.82 -7.25
N TRP A 87 5.42 9.25 -7.99
CA TRP A 87 6.24 10.40 -7.61
C TRP A 87 5.53 11.67 -8.02
N ARG A 88 5.43 12.63 -7.10
CA ARG A 88 4.70 13.88 -7.32
C ARG A 88 5.53 15.09 -6.93
N LYS A 89 5.21 16.21 -7.57
CA LYS A 89 5.57 17.56 -7.15
C LYS A 89 4.27 18.33 -7.00
N ASP A 90 3.89 18.63 -5.77
CA ASP A 90 2.57 19.18 -5.45
C ASP A 90 1.45 18.30 -6.04
N ALA A 91 0.58 18.87 -6.88
CA ALA A 91 -0.48 18.14 -7.57
C ALA A 91 0.01 17.39 -8.84
N GLU A 92 1.19 17.69 -9.36
CA GLU A 92 1.70 17.12 -10.60
C GLU A 92 2.24 15.70 -10.37
N LYS A 93 1.88 14.76 -11.26
CA LYS A 93 2.45 13.41 -11.29
C LYS A 93 3.65 13.38 -12.23
N LEU A 94 4.83 13.11 -11.67
CA LEU A 94 6.08 13.07 -12.43
C LEU A 94 6.35 11.68 -13.02
N GLN A 95 6.16 10.63 -12.21
CA GLN A 95 6.41 9.25 -12.60
C GLN A 95 5.50 8.32 -11.80
N GLN A 96 5.21 7.14 -12.34
CA GLN A 96 4.42 6.12 -11.66
C GLN A 96 4.96 4.72 -11.93
N GLY A 97 4.57 3.77 -11.09
CA GLY A 97 4.88 2.36 -11.28
C GLY A 97 4.03 1.47 -10.39
N ARG A 98 4.29 0.16 -10.47
CA ARG A 98 3.61 -0.84 -9.64
C ARG A 98 4.49 -2.05 -9.36
N PHE A 99 4.25 -2.70 -8.24
CA PHE A 99 4.82 -3.99 -7.88
C PHE A 99 3.70 -4.96 -7.53
N ALA A 100 3.75 -6.18 -8.07
CA ALA A 100 2.90 -7.26 -7.60
C ALA A 100 3.38 -7.72 -6.22
N PHE A 101 2.44 -8.02 -5.33
CA PHE A 101 2.77 -8.72 -4.11
C PHE A 101 3.10 -10.19 -4.40
N PRO A 102 3.97 -10.83 -3.59
CA PRO A 102 4.19 -12.27 -3.68
C PRO A 102 2.92 -13.02 -3.28
N ARG A 103 2.76 -14.24 -3.80
CA ARG A 103 1.75 -15.16 -3.28
C ARG A 103 2.18 -15.61 -1.88
N ALA A 104 1.39 -15.31 -0.86
CA ALA A 104 1.79 -15.43 0.54
C ALA A 104 0.62 -15.83 1.44
N ALA A 105 0.60 -17.08 1.92
CA ALA A 105 -0.42 -17.54 2.87
C ALA A 105 -0.16 -17.03 4.30
N ASP A 106 1.09 -16.69 4.62
CA ASP A 106 1.51 -16.09 5.88
C ASP A 106 2.17 -14.73 5.67
N TRP A 107 2.23 -13.93 6.74
CA TRP A 107 2.85 -12.62 6.73
C TRP A 107 4.25 -12.66 6.12
N THR A 108 4.37 -12.04 4.96
CA THR A 108 5.60 -12.00 4.16
C THR A 108 6.02 -10.56 3.97
N ARG A 109 7.29 -10.28 4.23
CA ARG A 109 7.83 -8.93 4.06
C ARG A 109 8.09 -8.64 2.58
N CYS A 110 7.57 -7.53 2.10
CA CYS A 110 7.96 -6.94 0.82
C CYS A 110 8.87 -5.73 1.07
N GLN A 111 9.87 -5.54 0.22
CA GLN A 111 10.79 -4.42 0.32
C GLN A 111 11.28 -4.00 -1.07
N TRP A 112 11.24 -2.70 -1.35
CA TRP A 112 11.71 -2.11 -2.59
C TRP A 112 12.58 -0.89 -2.33
N THR A 113 13.65 -0.75 -3.11
CA THR A 113 14.46 0.47 -3.16
C THR A 113 13.94 1.35 -4.28
N LEU A 114 13.57 2.58 -3.94
CA LEU A 114 12.99 3.56 -4.85
C LEU A 114 13.84 4.83 -4.87
N GLU A 115 13.99 5.42 -6.04
CA GLU A 115 14.73 6.66 -6.27
C GLU A 115 13.76 7.74 -6.80
N PRO A 116 13.62 8.89 -6.11
CA PRO A 116 12.76 9.96 -6.61
C PRO A 116 13.36 10.59 -7.88
N PRO A 117 12.57 10.79 -8.95
CA PRO A 117 13.03 11.50 -10.14
C PRO A 117 13.28 12.99 -9.82
N PRO A 118 13.99 13.73 -10.68
CA PRO A 118 14.21 15.17 -10.51
C PRO A 118 12.90 15.93 -10.22
N GLY A 119 12.92 16.76 -9.19
CA GLY A 119 11.78 17.59 -8.78
C GLY A 119 10.73 16.91 -7.90
N ALA A 120 10.83 15.60 -7.64
CA ALA A 120 9.87 14.91 -6.77
C ALA A 120 9.97 15.38 -5.30
N THR A 121 8.83 15.73 -4.71
CA THR A 121 8.69 16.14 -3.30
C THR A 121 7.79 15.20 -2.49
N ALA A 122 7.02 14.34 -3.17
CA ALA A 122 6.15 13.36 -2.52
C ALA A 122 6.18 11.99 -3.22
N LEU A 123 6.06 10.93 -2.40
CA LEU A 123 5.71 9.58 -2.85
C LEU A 123 4.28 9.28 -2.41
N HIS A 124 3.37 9.14 -3.37
CA HIS A 124 2.03 8.64 -3.12
C HIS A 124 1.99 7.14 -3.41
N ILE A 125 1.47 6.35 -2.48
CA ILE A 125 1.30 4.91 -2.64
C ILE A 125 -0.17 4.53 -2.55
N ALA A 126 -0.55 3.47 -3.25
CA ALA A 126 -1.83 2.78 -3.12
C ALA A 126 -1.57 1.28 -2.92
N LEU A 127 -2.27 0.70 -1.95
CA LEU A 127 -2.21 -0.71 -1.58
C LEU A 127 -3.55 -1.33 -1.88
N GLY A 128 -3.58 -2.33 -2.76
CA GLY A 128 -4.88 -2.76 -3.24
C GLY A 128 -4.86 -3.76 -4.38
N CYS A 129 -5.98 -3.79 -5.08
CA CYS A 129 -6.19 -4.54 -6.30
C CYS A 129 -6.91 -3.64 -7.32
N SER A 130 -6.73 -3.92 -8.61
CA SER A 130 -7.33 -3.12 -9.67
C SER A 130 -7.66 -3.99 -10.88
N ILE A 131 -8.63 -3.52 -11.68
CA ILE A 131 -9.11 -4.11 -12.92
C ILE A 131 -7.96 -4.70 -13.77
N PRO A 132 -8.07 -5.95 -14.27
CA PRO A 132 -9.22 -6.85 -14.15
C PRO A 132 -9.12 -7.84 -12.97
N GLU A 133 -8.42 -7.50 -11.90
CA GLU A 133 -8.07 -8.46 -10.84
C GLU A 133 -8.95 -8.36 -9.61
N THR A 134 -9.19 -9.50 -8.99
CA THR A 134 -9.81 -9.66 -7.67
C THR A 134 -8.80 -10.22 -6.67
N ALA A 135 -8.79 -9.68 -5.45
CA ALA A 135 -7.90 -10.14 -4.41
C ALA A 135 -8.51 -9.91 -3.03
N GLU A 136 -8.20 -10.82 -2.11
CA GLU A 136 -8.42 -10.62 -0.69
C GLU A 136 -7.09 -10.76 0.05
N LEU A 137 -6.66 -9.68 0.69
CA LEU A 137 -5.35 -9.60 1.33
C LEU A 137 -5.37 -8.67 2.55
N TYR A 138 -4.35 -8.85 3.36
CA TYR A 138 -4.04 -8.07 4.53
C TYR A 138 -2.68 -7.41 4.36
N VAL A 139 -2.57 -6.13 4.73
CA VAL A 139 -1.31 -5.39 4.72
C VAL A 139 -1.05 -4.78 6.08
N ASP A 140 0.20 -4.81 6.51
CA ASP A 140 0.61 -4.22 7.78
C ASP A 140 2.03 -3.63 7.71
N ASP A 141 2.40 -2.86 8.74
CA ASP A 141 3.77 -2.39 8.98
C ASP A 141 4.40 -1.62 7.80
N VAL A 142 3.60 -0.76 7.15
CA VAL A 142 4.07 0.05 6.01
C VAL A 142 5.08 1.08 6.51
N SER A 143 6.25 1.15 5.89
CA SER A 143 7.28 2.14 6.23
C SER A 143 8.07 2.59 5.02
N LEU A 144 8.41 3.88 4.97
CA LEU A 144 9.37 4.44 4.03
C LEU A 144 10.56 4.97 4.82
N ARG A 145 11.75 4.44 4.54
CA ARG A 145 12.99 4.85 5.21
C ARG A 145 13.97 5.37 4.19
N ARG A 146 14.60 6.51 4.47
CA ARG A 146 15.72 7.00 3.67
C ARG A 146 16.92 6.08 3.88
N ALA A 147 17.41 5.48 2.81
CA ALA A 147 18.70 4.79 2.81
C ALA A 147 19.79 5.83 2.55
N ARG A 148 20.92 5.75 3.27
CA ARG A 148 22.09 6.56 2.89
C ARG A 148 22.53 6.10 1.50
N GLY A 149 22.64 7.02 0.56
CA GLY A 149 23.38 6.75 -0.68
C GLY A 149 24.80 6.39 -0.27
N GLY A 150 25.32 5.27 -0.79
CA GLY A 150 26.74 4.96 -0.60
C GLY A 150 27.58 6.11 -1.14
N GLU A 151 28.49 6.60 -0.31
CA GLU A 151 29.63 7.42 -0.75
C GLU A 151 30.47 6.64 -1.77
#